data_AF-A0A8T3QVY3-F1
#
_entry.id   AF-A0A8T3QVY3-F1
#
_cell.length_a   1.000
_cell.length_b   1.000
_cell.length_c   1.000
_cell.angle_alpha   90.00
_cell.angle_beta   90.00
_cell.angle_gamma   90.00
#
_symmetry.space_group_name_H-M   'P 1'
#
loop_
_entity.id
_entity.type
_entity.pdbx_description
1 polymer ?
#
loop_
_entity_poly.entity_id
_entity_poly.type
_entity_poly.pdbx_seq_one_letter_code
_entity_poly.pdbx_strand_id
1 'polypeptide(L)'
;ARLTQRALAAKTGIPQETIARIERGRADPRLKTLDRLLEGCGYGLEVEPRLGIGVDRTQIRDLLKLTPSERLARAIEVDREHVEFRRSLRRVAE
;
A
#
# COMPACT_ATOMS: atom_id res chain seq x y z
N ALA A 1 -12.91 -18.82 9.75
CA ALA A 1 -14.18 -18.91 10.51
C ALA A 1 -15.08 -17.74 10.12
N ARG A 2 -16.38 -17.93 9.86
CA ARG A 2 -17.32 -16.81 9.61
C ARG A 2 -17.89 -16.30 10.94
N LEU A 3 -17.30 -15.26 11.51
CA LEU A 3 -17.81 -14.62 12.72
C LEU A 3 -18.99 -13.71 12.36
N THR A 4 -20.14 -13.86 13.02
CA THR A 4 -21.29 -12.95 12.81
C THR A 4 -21.11 -11.67 13.60
N GLN A 5 -21.77 -10.57 13.20
CA GLN A 5 -21.77 -9.32 13.97
C GLN A 5 -22.21 -9.53 15.42
N ARG A 6 -23.21 -10.40 15.66
CA ARG A 6 -23.68 -10.74 17.00
C ARG A 6 -22.61 -11.47 17.82
N ALA A 7 -21.90 -12.41 17.19
CA ALA A 7 -20.80 -13.11 17.83
C ALA A 7 -19.62 -12.17 18.12
N LEU A 8 -19.30 -11.26 17.20
CA LEU A 8 -18.27 -10.25 17.40
C LEU A 8 -18.66 -9.26 18.51
N ALA A 9 -19.92 -8.83 18.57
CA ALA A 9 -20.43 -8.00 19.66
C ALA A 9 -20.27 -8.68 21.02
N ALA A 10 -20.61 -9.97 21.11
CA ALA A 10 -20.45 -10.75 22.33
C ALA A 10 -18.99 -10.87 22.76
N LYS A 11 -18.06 -11.07 21.81
CA LYS A 11 -16.63 -11.19 22.09
C LYS A 11 -16.00 -9.85 22.51
N THR A 12 -16.41 -8.76 21.88
CA THR A 12 -15.73 -7.47 21.99
C THR A 12 -16.41 -6.53 22.96
N GLY A 13 -17.67 -6.78 23.36
CA GLY A 13 -18.49 -5.87 24.14
C GLY A 13 -18.93 -4.62 23.38
N ILE A 14 -18.72 -4.55 22.07
CA ILE A 14 -19.18 -3.44 21.22
C ILE A 14 -20.60 -3.75 20.75
N PRO A 15 -21.55 -2.80 20.83
CA PRO A 15 -22.93 -3.03 20.38
C PRO A 15 -22.99 -3.47 18.93
N GLN A 16 -23.82 -4.47 18.61
CA GLN A 16 -23.96 -4.98 17.25
C GLN A 16 -24.38 -3.87 16.26
N GLU A 17 -25.23 -2.93 16.67
CA GLU A 17 -25.60 -1.78 15.81
C GLU A 17 -24.40 -0.91 15.45
N THR A 18 -23.43 -0.78 16.36
CA THR A 18 -22.22 0.01 16.17
C THR A 18 -21.33 -0.68 15.15
N ILE A 19 -21.14 -2.00 15.27
CA ILE A 19 -20.44 -2.83 14.29
C ILE A 19 -21.11 -2.69 12.91
N ALA A 20 -22.43 -2.80 12.85
CA ALA A 20 -23.17 -2.70 11.60
C ALA A 20 -23.15 -1.30 10.98
N ARG A 21 -22.96 -0.23 11.76
CA ARG A 21 -22.70 1.12 11.24
C ARG A 21 -21.29 1.23 10.65
N ILE A 22 -20.29 0.69 11.34
CA ILE A 22 -18.89 0.66 10.89
C ILE A 22 -18.77 -0.10 9.56
N GLU A 23 -19.31 -1.32 9.49
CA GLU A 23 -19.24 -2.15 8.28
C GLU A 23 -19.96 -1.54 7.06
N ARG A 24 -20.98 -0.70 7.31
CA ARG A 24 -21.69 0.04 6.24
C ARG A 24 -21.05 1.38 5.90
N GLY A 25 -19.90 1.72 6.50
CA GLY A 25 -19.23 3.01 6.31
C GLY A 25 -20.00 4.21 6.87
N ARG A 26 -20.98 3.98 7.77
CA ARG A 26 -21.79 5.04 8.40
C ARG A 26 -21.16 5.57 9.70
N ALA A 27 -20.07 4.97 10.15
CA ALA A 27 -19.29 5.39 11.30
C ALA A 27 -17.82 5.03 11.09
N ASP A 28 -16.93 5.96 11.39
CA ASP A 28 -15.50 5.68 11.48
C ASP A 28 -15.14 5.32 12.94
N PRO A 29 -14.66 4.09 13.22
CA PRO A 29 -14.30 3.72 14.58
C PRO A 29 -13.05 4.47 15.05
N ARG A 30 -13.05 4.91 16.31
CA ARG A 30 -11.81 5.37 16.95
C ARG A 30 -10.81 4.22 17.04
N LEU A 31 -9.52 4.52 17.10
CA LEU A 31 -8.44 3.53 17.18
C LEU A 31 -8.70 2.43 18.23
N LYS A 32 -9.13 2.83 19.45
CA LYS A 32 -9.50 1.90 20.53
C LYS A 32 -10.64 0.93 20.16
N THR A 33 -11.62 1.41 19.40
CA THR A 33 -12.74 0.58 18.94
C THR A 33 -12.28 -0.40 17.87
N LEU A 34 -11.44 0.06 16.93
CA LEU A 34 -10.85 -0.79 15.90
C LEU A 34 -10.01 -1.91 16.53
N ASP A 35 -9.15 -1.56 17.49
CA ASP A 35 -8.28 -2.50 18.20
C ASP A 35 -9.07 -3.60 18.90
N ARG A 36 -10.11 -3.24 19.68
CA ARG A 36 -11.02 -4.21 20.31
C ARG A 36 -11.74 -5.12 19.31
N LEU A 37 -12.13 -4.60 18.14
CA LEU A 37 -12.77 -5.42 17.10
C LEU A 37 -11.78 -6.43 16.53
N LEU A 38 -10.53 -6.04 16.33
CA LEU A 38 -9.46 -6.92 15.87
C LEU A 38 -9.14 -8.00 16.90
N GLU A 39 -9.04 -7.64 18.19
CA GLU A 39 -8.85 -8.61 19.28
C GLU A 39 -9.94 -9.68 19.28
N GLY A 40 -11.21 -9.29 19.12
CA GLY A 40 -12.34 -10.22 19.00
C GLY A 40 -12.27 -11.16 17.78
N CYS A 41 -11.55 -10.74 16.75
CA CYS A 41 -11.25 -11.52 15.55
C CYS A 41 -9.94 -12.33 15.65
N GLY A 42 -9.16 -12.18 16.73
CA GLY A 42 -7.86 -12.84 16.91
C GLY A 42 -6.69 -12.12 16.23
N TYR A 43 -6.82 -10.82 15.99
CA TYR A 43 -5.80 -9.96 15.39
C TYR A 43 -5.47 -8.79 16.33
N GLY A 44 -4.42 -8.04 16.02
CA GLY A 44 -4.05 -6.81 16.71
C GLY A 44 -3.56 -5.75 15.73
N LEU A 45 -3.46 -4.50 16.20
CA LEU A 45 -2.83 -3.43 15.43
C LEU A 45 -1.32 -3.42 15.65
N GLU A 46 -0.57 -3.30 14.55
CA GLU A 46 0.87 -3.08 14.56
C GLU A 46 1.18 -1.80 13.77
N VAL A 47 2.17 -1.05 14.25
CA VAL A 47 2.60 0.19 13.60
C VAL A 47 3.85 -0.10 12.80
N GLU A 48 3.72 0.01 11.48
CA GLU A 48 4.82 -0.13 10.54
C GLU A 48 5.17 1.22 9.90
N PRO A 49 6.45 1.46 9.56
CA PRO A 49 6.83 2.62 8.76
C PRO A 49 6.04 2.66 7.44
N ARG A 50 5.45 3.81 7.15
CA ARG A 50 4.74 4.00 5.88
C ARG A 50 5.74 4.10 4.74
N LEU A 51 5.97 2.99 4.06
CA LEU A 51 6.88 2.93 2.92
C LEU A 51 6.41 3.83 1.77
N GLY A 52 7.40 4.41 1.09
CA GLY A 52 7.15 5.23 -0.09
C GLY A 52 6.58 6.62 0.20
N ILE A 53 6.60 7.11 1.45
CA ILE A 53 6.52 8.56 1.71
C ILE A 53 7.76 9.22 1.10
N GLY A 54 7.57 10.36 0.44
CA GLY A 54 8.66 11.15 -0.15
C GLY A 54 9.26 10.56 -1.42
N VAL A 55 8.83 9.37 -1.86
CA VAL A 55 9.23 8.82 -3.16
C VAL A 55 8.50 9.57 -4.27
N ASP A 56 9.26 10.25 -5.13
CA ASP A 56 8.75 10.81 -6.36
C ASP A 56 8.31 9.68 -7.30
N ARG A 57 7.02 9.67 -7.62
CA ARG A 57 6.39 8.67 -8.49
C ARG A 57 6.06 9.22 -9.87
N THR A 58 6.57 10.40 -10.23
CA THR A 58 6.26 11.05 -11.51
C THR A 58 6.67 10.17 -12.68
N GLN A 59 7.91 9.67 -12.71
CA GLN A 59 8.37 8.75 -13.76
C GLN A 59 7.56 7.45 -13.82
N ILE A 60 7.20 6.86 -12.66
CA ILE A 60 6.36 5.66 -12.61
C ILE A 60 5.01 5.92 -13.26
N ARG A 61 4.36 7.05 -12.91
CA ARG A 61 3.06 7.43 -13.49
C ARG A 61 3.15 7.67 -14.98
N ASP A 62 4.22 8.30 -15.46
CA ASP A 62 4.39 8.56 -16.89
C ASP A 62 4.66 7.28 -17.68
N LEU A 63 5.47 6.36 -17.15
CA LEU A 63 5.67 5.05 -17.78
C LEU A 63 4.38 4.24 -17.83
N LEU A 64 3.53 4.31 -16.81
CA LEU A 64 2.24 3.60 -16.79
C LEU A 64 1.23 4.12 -17.84
N LYS A 65 1.44 5.31 -18.41
CA LYS A 65 0.63 5.81 -19.54
C LYS A 65 0.99 5.14 -20.87
N LEU A 66 2.19 4.56 -20.97
CA LEU A 66 2.66 3.85 -22.16
C LEU A 66 2.10 2.43 -22.20
N THR A 67 1.94 1.89 -23.39
CA THR A 67 1.66 0.46 -23.59
C THR A 67 2.84 -0.40 -23.10
N PRO A 68 2.63 -1.70 -22.82
CA PRO A 68 3.72 -2.60 -22.45
C PRO A 68 4.90 -2.61 -23.45
N SER A 69 4.63 -2.60 -24.75
CA SER A 69 5.67 -2.60 -25.78
C SER A 69 6.45 -1.29 -25.82
N GLU A 70 5.79 -0.14 -25.66
CA GLU A 70 6.44 1.16 -25.60
C GLU A 70 7.31 1.31 -24.34
N ARG A 71 6.87 0.77 -23.20
CA ARG A 71 7.70 0.72 -21.99
C ARG A 71 8.97 -0.11 -22.20
N LEU A 72 8.86 -1.25 -22.89
CA LEU A 72 10.01 -2.08 -23.20
C LEU A 72 11.00 -1.36 -24.13
N ALA A 73 10.49 -0.69 -25.18
CA ALA A 73 11.31 0.10 -26.07
C ALA A 73 12.06 1.21 -25.32
N ARG A 74 11.36 1.94 -24.43
CA ARG A 74 11.98 2.97 -23.58
C ARG A 74 13.02 2.39 -22.63
N ALA A 75 12.79 1.22 -22.05
CA ALA A 75 13.76 0.57 -21.17
C ALA A 75 15.06 0.21 -21.92
N ILE A 76 14.95 -0.32 -23.14
CA ILE A 76 16.12 -0.63 -23.99
C ILE A 76 16.90 0.65 -24.34
N GLU A 77 16.19 1.73 -24.65
CA GLU A 77 16.82 3.04 -24.94
C GLU A 77 17.58 3.58 -23.72
N VAL A 78 16.94 3.62 -22.55
CA VAL A 78 17.55 4.09 -21.30
C VAL A 78 18.77 3.25 -20.91
N ASP A 79 18.73 1.94 -21.13
CA ASP A 79 19.87 1.05 -20.86
C ASP A 79 21.07 1.39 -21.75
N ARG A 80 20.85 1.59 -23.06
CA ARG A 80 21.91 2.02 -23.99
C ARG A 80 22.52 3.35 -23.58
N GLU A 81 21.68 4.34 -23.23
CA GLU A 81 22.14 5.65 -22.74
C GLU A 81 23.02 5.49 -21.49
N HIS A 82 22.61 4.63 -20.54
CA HIS A 82 23.40 4.36 -19.33
C HIS A 82 24.74 3.69 -19.62
N VAL A 83 24.78 2.71 -20.52
CA VAL A 83 26.03 2.03 -20.91
C VAL A 83 27.00 3.04 -21.51
N GLU A 84 26.54 3.91 -22.41
CA GLU A 84 27.38 4.93 -23.04
C GLU A 84 27.86 5.99 -22.03
N PHE A 85 26.99 6.43 -21.12
CA PHE A 85 27.38 7.33 -20.03
C PHE A 85 28.47 6.72 -19.14
N ARG A 86 28.36 5.44 -18.78
CA ARG A 86 29.40 4.75 -17.98
C ARG A 86 30.73 4.63 -18.73
N ARG A 87 30.68 4.43 -20.05
CA ARG A 87 31.88 4.37 -20.90
C ARG A 87 32.57 5.73 -21.04
N SER A 88 31.82 6.82 -21.07
CA SER A 88 32.41 8.17 -21.14
C SER A 88 33.15 8.52 -19.84
N LEU A 89 32.58 8.17 -18.68
CA LEU A 89 33.24 8.39 -17.38
C LEU A 89 34.59 7.64 -17.25
N ARG A 90 34.66 6.39 -17.76
CA ARG A 90 35.90 5.60 -17.71
C ARG A 90 37.02 6.23 -18.54
N ARG A 91 36.69 6.84 -19.69
CA ARG A 91 37.65 7.51 -20.58
C ARG A 91 38.22 8.81 -20.03
N VAL A 92 37.57 9.43 -19.05
CA VAL A 92 38.03 10.70 -18.43
C VAL A 92 38.94 10.44 -17.22
N ALA A 93 38.91 9.23 -16.66
CA ALA A 93 39.72 8.85 -15.50
C ALA A 93 41.10 8.25 -15.88
N GLU A 94 41.37 8.05 -17.16
CA GLU A 94 42.66 7.64 -17.76
C GLU A 94 43.41 8.86 -18.29
#